data_AF-A0A534RY04-F1
#
_entry.id   AF-A0A534RY04-F1
#
_cell.length_a   1.000
_cell.length_b   1.000
_cell.length_c   1.000
_cell.angle_alpha   90.00
_cell.angle_beta   90.00
_cell.angle_gamma   90.00
#
_symmetry.space_group_name_H-M   'P 1'
#
loop_
_entity.id
_entity.type
_entity.pdbx_description
1 polymer ?
#
loop_
_entity_poly.entity_id
_entity_poly.type
_entity_poly.pdbx_seq_one_letter_code
_entity_poly.pdbx_strand_id
1 'polypeptide(L)'
;MRARLLAALSSCTPSARTALADATDAIIDQTALRLQTAPHVTPTWAMYSPPADVRYNGQTLHPICARGTPYSFWARRGTVNKLVVYYQGGGACFSNLTCSPAVHAFKDAAGPGDDPSQYAEGIANVNNPNNPFRDWNVVFVSYCTGDIHWGDATVTYLASNAPPLTIHHRGAENSRVVEKWAREHFVNPEEVFVTGSSAGAYGTIAGAAYLLQNVYTASRFNVVGDAGTGVVTQEFVGTQLLGWGIEKNLPRWIPGLDVSDLTQLDLADLWAAVANFYPRHKFGQYTTAYDGGSGGQTFFYNVMVQGNDIARWLQWWLSTCDWHTKARAIVQDTAARAPNFRYYIGAGSRHTIWGSDKIYTETKGGVIPFARWVEQMRMDDPAWSNQECTDCSLNPGDPAPSPPVPPFNADGTVSCP
;
A
#
# COMPACT_ATOMS: atom_id res chain seq x y z
N MET A 1 33.46 -13.83 -12.57
CA MET A 1 33.79 -15.09 -11.88
C MET A 1 34.46 -16.09 -12.84
N ARG A 2 33.78 -16.45 -13.95
CA ARG A 2 34.27 -17.35 -15.02
C ARG A 2 35.72 -17.12 -15.46
N ALA A 3 36.09 -15.88 -15.81
CA ALA A 3 37.45 -15.54 -16.24
C ALA A 3 38.53 -15.76 -15.17
N ARG A 4 38.21 -15.55 -13.89
CA ARG A 4 39.15 -15.77 -12.79
C ARG A 4 39.32 -17.27 -12.47
N LEU A 5 38.25 -18.05 -12.63
CA LEU A 5 38.28 -19.50 -12.40
C LEU A 5 39.11 -20.22 -13.46
N LEU A 6 38.93 -19.87 -14.74
CA LEU A 6 39.70 -20.47 -15.85
C LEU A 6 41.20 -20.23 -15.73
N ALA A 7 41.61 -19.06 -15.22
CA ALA A 7 43.01 -18.75 -14.95
C ALA A 7 43.58 -19.58 -13.77
N ALA A 8 42.78 -19.78 -12.73
CA ALA A 8 43.17 -20.55 -11.54
C ALA A 8 43.32 -22.07 -11.81
N LEU A 9 42.66 -22.59 -12.84
CA LEU A 9 42.66 -24.02 -13.19
C LEU A 9 43.73 -24.41 -14.23
N SER A 10 44.68 -23.51 -14.52
CA SER A 10 45.71 -23.71 -15.55
C SER A 10 46.57 -24.96 -15.34
N SER A 11 46.72 -25.44 -14.10
CA SER A 11 47.44 -26.66 -13.71
C SER A 11 46.62 -27.96 -13.77
N CYS A 12 45.30 -27.88 -14.00
CA CYS A 12 44.44 -29.07 -14.09
C CYS A 12 44.46 -29.71 -15.48
N THR A 13 44.13 -31.01 -15.55
CA THR A 13 43.97 -31.71 -16.83
C THR A 13 42.87 -31.08 -17.68
N PRO A 14 42.92 -31.19 -19.03
CA PRO A 14 41.91 -30.61 -19.91
C PRO A 14 40.48 -31.08 -19.59
N SER A 15 40.31 -32.36 -19.23
CA SER A 15 39.02 -32.93 -18.83
C SER A 15 38.51 -32.36 -17.51
N ALA A 16 39.37 -32.21 -16.50
CA ALA A 16 39.00 -31.61 -15.21
C ALA A 16 38.65 -30.13 -15.35
N ARG A 17 39.37 -29.38 -16.18
CA ARG A 17 39.05 -27.98 -16.50
C ARG A 17 37.66 -27.82 -17.11
N THR A 18 37.33 -28.68 -18.07
CA THR A 18 36.03 -28.65 -18.77
C THR A 18 34.90 -28.96 -17.79
N ALA A 19 35.01 -30.05 -17.02
CA ALA A 19 34.01 -30.44 -16.04
C ALA A 19 33.77 -29.36 -14.95
N LEU A 20 34.83 -28.68 -14.48
CA LEU A 20 34.69 -27.62 -13.48
C LEU A 20 34.10 -26.33 -14.06
N ALA A 21 34.42 -26.01 -15.32
CA ALA A 21 33.81 -24.88 -16.03
C ALA A 21 32.30 -25.13 -16.23
N ASP A 22 31.92 -26.32 -16.70
CA ASP A 22 30.52 -26.70 -16.90
C ASP A 22 29.73 -26.70 -15.57
N ALA A 23 30.32 -27.23 -14.49
CA ALA A 23 29.71 -27.18 -13.17
C ALA A 23 29.53 -25.73 -12.66
N THR A 24 30.49 -24.85 -12.95
CA THR A 24 30.41 -23.44 -12.57
C THR A 24 29.33 -22.72 -13.38
N ASP A 25 29.27 -22.97 -14.69
CA ASP A 25 28.24 -22.39 -15.54
C ASP A 25 26.85 -22.89 -15.12
N ALA A 26 26.70 -24.19 -14.81
CA ALA A 26 25.45 -24.74 -14.26
C ALA A 26 25.06 -24.10 -12.92
N ILE A 27 26.01 -23.79 -12.03
CA ILE A 27 25.76 -23.06 -10.78
C ILE A 27 25.37 -21.61 -11.05
N ILE A 28 26.03 -20.94 -11.99
CA ILE A 28 25.69 -19.57 -12.39
C ILE A 28 24.28 -19.53 -12.98
N ASP A 29 23.95 -20.46 -13.87
CA ASP A 29 22.63 -20.56 -14.49
C ASP A 29 21.55 -20.91 -13.47
N GLN A 30 21.80 -21.85 -12.55
CA GLN A 30 20.89 -22.12 -11.45
C GLN A 30 20.72 -20.92 -10.52
N THR A 31 21.79 -20.17 -10.27
CA THR A 31 21.75 -18.98 -9.41
C THR A 31 20.96 -17.87 -10.11
N ALA A 32 21.21 -17.63 -11.40
CA ALA A 32 20.45 -16.67 -12.21
C ALA A 32 18.97 -17.05 -12.27
N LEU A 33 18.65 -18.34 -12.53
CA LEU A 33 17.28 -18.85 -12.52
C LEU A 33 16.64 -18.68 -11.14
N ARG A 34 17.32 -19.08 -10.05
CA ARG A 34 16.79 -18.93 -8.68
C ARG A 34 16.53 -17.47 -8.31
N LEU A 35 17.43 -16.57 -8.70
CA LEU A 35 17.29 -15.13 -8.50
C LEU A 35 16.13 -14.55 -9.34
N GLN A 36 15.89 -15.07 -10.54
CA GLN A 36 14.84 -14.57 -11.44
C GLN A 36 13.46 -15.17 -11.15
N THR A 37 13.39 -16.41 -10.67
CA THR A 37 12.14 -17.19 -10.71
C THR A 37 11.76 -17.81 -9.36
N ALA A 38 12.22 -17.29 -8.21
CA ALA A 38 11.71 -17.64 -6.87
C ALA A 38 11.11 -19.06 -6.74
N PRO A 39 11.86 -20.14 -7.02
CA PRO A 39 11.29 -21.43 -7.47
C PRO A 39 10.46 -22.16 -6.41
N HIS A 40 10.54 -21.73 -5.16
CA HIS A 40 9.76 -22.25 -4.04
C HIS A 40 8.40 -21.56 -3.86
N VAL A 41 8.11 -20.54 -4.67
CA VAL A 41 6.80 -19.87 -4.73
C VAL A 41 6.00 -20.40 -5.92
N THR A 42 4.72 -20.71 -5.69
CA THR A 42 3.84 -21.26 -6.71
C THR A 42 3.47 -20.22 -7.77
N PRO A 43 3.29 -20.60 -9.05
CA PRO A 43 2.84 -19.68 -10.09
C PRO A 43 1.35 -19.29 -9.94
N THR A 44 0.61 -20.01 -9.10
CA THR A 44 -0.74 -19.67 -8.63
C THR A 44 -0.68 -19.00 -7.28
N TRP A 45 -1.72 -18.26 -6.91
CA TRP A 45 -1.86 -17.70 -5.58
C TRP A 45 -1.82 -18.79 -4.52
N ALA A 46 -1.01 -18.58 -3.50
CA ALA A 46 -0.93 -19.43 -2.32
C ALA A 46 -0.99 -18.57 -1.05
N MET A 47 -1.73 -19.09 -0.07
CA MET A 47 -1.83 -18.50 1.26
C MET A 47 -0.67 -19.01 2.12
N TYR A 48 -0.06 -18.12 2.88
CA TYR A 48 1.04 -18.40 3.78
C TYR A 48 0.66 -17.98 5.20
N SER A 49 0.85 -18.89 6.15
CA SER A 49 0.62 -18.64 7.58
C SER A 49 1.97 -18.68 8.30
N PRO A 50 2.50 -17.52 8.76
CA PRO A 50 3.73 -17.50 9.53
C PRO A 50 3.53 -18.19 10.90
N PRO A 51 4.62 -18.65 11.54
CA PRO A 51 4.55 -19.09 12.93
C PRO A 51 4.18 -17.92 13.86
N ALA A 52 3.71 -18.24 15.06
CA ALA A 52 3.30 -17.25 16.06
C ALA A 52 4.45 -16.31 16.50
N ASP A 53 5.69 -16.81 16.43
CA ASP A 53 6.90 -16.03 16.72
C ASP A 53 7.83 -16.06 15.51
N VAL A 54 8.19 -14.88 15.00
CA VAL A 54 9.09 -14.73 13.84
C VAL A 54 10.28 -13.88 14.26
N ARG A 55 11.50 -14.44 14.22
CA ARG A 55 12.72 -13.67 14.45
C ARG A 55 13.08 -12.87 13.21
N TYR A 56 13.17 -11.55 13.33
CA TYR A 56 13.56 -10.65 12.25
C TYR A 56 14.33 -9.44 12.79
N ASN A 57 15.49 -9.12 12.19
CA ASN A 57 16.34 -7.99 12.56
C ASN A 57 16.58 -7.84 14.09
N GLY A 58 16.87 -8.95 14.77
CA GLY A 58 17.15 -8.98 16.20
C GLY A 58 15.93 -8.92 17.12
N GLN A 59 14.72 -8.82 16.57
CA GLN A 59 13.45 -8.80 17.32
C GLN A 59 12.68 -10.11 17.11
N THR A 60 11.80 -10.45 18.05
CA THR A 60 10.72 -11.42 17.83
C THR A 60 9.47 -10.62 17.46
N LEU A 61 8.89 -10.92 16.30
CA LEU A 61 7.61 -10.40 15.84
C LEU A 61 6.51 -11.41 16.16
N HIS A 62 5.33 -10.92 16.51
CA HIS A 62 4.16 -11.70 16.90
C HIS A 62 2.98 -11.44 15.94
N PRO A 63 3.00 -12.03 14.72
CA PRO A 63 1.98 -11.75 13.73
C PRO A 63 0.62 -12.30 14.15
N ILE A 64 -0.37 -11.40 14.25
CA ILE A 64 -1.72 -11.73 14.71
C ILE A 64 -2.73 -10.69 14.19
N CYS A 65 -3.99 -11.09 14.02
CA CYS A 65 -5.07 -10.17 13.70
C CYS A 65 -5.64 -9.49 14.96
N ALA A 66 -6.39 -8.41 14.76
CA ALA A 66 -6.94 -7.56 15.82
C ALA A 66 -7.72 -8.31 16.90
N ARG A 67 -8.39 -9.41 16.54
CA ARG A 67 -9.20 -10.22 17.48
C ARG A 67 -8.51 -11.49 17.95
N GLY A 68 -7.20 -11.58 17.80
CA GLY A 68 -6.41 -12.71 18.27
C GLY A 68 -6.40 -13.92 17.33
N THR A 69 -7.01 -13.79 16.14
CA THR A 69 -6.97 -14.86 15.13
C THR A 69 -5.59 -14.89 14.44
N PRO A 70 -5.13 -16.07 13.96
CA PRO A 70 -3.85 -16.18 13.27
C PRO A 70 -3.76 -15.28 12.04
N TYR A 71 -2.59 -14.68 11.82
CA TYR A 71 -2.31 -13.92 10.61
C TYR A 71 -2.02 -14.84 9.42
N SER A 72 -2.35 -14.39 8.22
CA SER A 72 -1.95 -15.02 6.96
C SER A 72 -1.82 -13.96 5.86
N PHE A 73 -1.08 -14.27 4.81
CA PHE A 73 -0.88 -13.40 3.65
C PHE A 73 -0.81 -14.24 2.38
N TRP A 74 -0.73 -13.60 1.21
CA TRP A 74 -0.74 -14.29 -0.08
C TRP A 74 0.49 -13.96 -0.91
N ALA A 75 0.95 -14.91 -1.71
CA ALA A 75 1.97 -14.64 -2.72
C ALA A 75 1.74 -15.48 -3.99
N ARG A 76 2.30 -14.98 -5.09
CA ARG A 76 2.33 -15.64 -6.39
C ARG A 76 3.64 -15.35 -7.10
N ARG A 77 4.20 -16.36 -7.74
CA ARG A 77 5.35 -16.24 -8.61
C ARG A 77 4.95 -15.80 -10.02
N GLY A 78 5.69 -14.83 -10.56
CA GLY A 78 5.59 -14.38 -11.94
C GLY A 78 6.55 -15.08 -12.89
N THR A 79 6.72 -14.50 -14.07
CA THR A 79 7.61 -14.95 -15.14
C THR A 79 8.80 -14.00 -15.38
N VAL A 80 8.81 -12.83 -14.73
CA VAL A 80 9.90 -11.85 -14.81
C VAL A 80 10.49 -11.53 -13.43
N ASN A 81 11.74 -11.05 -13.38
CA ASN A 81 12.43 -10.67 -12.14
C ASN A 81 11.98 -9.30 -11.59
N LYS A 82 10.67 -9.15 -11.38
CA LYS A 82 10.04 -7.93 -10.86
C LYS A 82 8.99 -8.30 -9.83
N LEU A 83 8.77 -7.42 -8.86
CA LEU A 83 7.95 -7.71 -7.68
C LEU A 83 6.92 -6.60 -7.42
N VAL A 84 5.65 -6.97 -7.28
CA VAL A 84 4.63 -6.14 -6.67
C VAL A 84 4.52 -6.49 -5.19
N VAL A 85 4.60 -5.50 -4.31
CA VAL A 85 4.21 -5.63 -2.90
C VAL A 85 2.92 -4.84 -2.72
N TYR A 86 1.81 -5.54 -2.54
CA TYR A 86 0.47 -4.97 -2.44
C TYR A 86 -0.02 -5.00 -0.99
N TYR A 87 -0.29 -3.84 -0.40
CA TYR A 87 -0.89 -3.72 0.92
C TYR A 87 -2.42 -3.66 0.82
N GLN A 88 -3.10 -4.60 1.45
CA GLN A 88 -4.55 -4.66 1.44
C GLN A 88 -5.16 -3.47 2.22
N GLY A 89 -6.26 -2.93 1.70
CA GLY A 89 -7.10 -1.97 2.40
C GLY A 89 -8.11 -2.59 3.35
N GLY A 90 -9.06 -1.79 3.82
CA GLY A 90 -10.20 -2.27 4.61
C GLY A 90 -10.44 -1.52 5.91
N GLY A 91 -10.44 -0.18 5.85
CA GLY A 91 -10.83 0.70 6.96
C GLY A 91 -9.93 0.65 8.20
N ALA A 92 -10.46 1.11 9.33
CA ALA A 92 -9.71 1.26 10.58
C ALA A 92 -10.66 1.33 11.78
N CYS A 93 -10.13 1.16 13.00
CA CYS A 93 -10.90 1.30 14.22
C CYS A 93 -10.09 1.96 15.35
N PHE A 94 -10.77 2.78 16.15
CA PHE A 94 -10.15 3.64 17.16
C PHE A 94 -11.08 3.93 18.35
N SER A 95 -12.15 3.18 18.50
CA SER A 95 -13.08 3.32 19.62
C SER A 95 -13.80 2.01 19.85
N ASN A 96 -14.43 1.83 21.01
CA ASN A 96 -15.21 0.62 21.28
C ASN A 96 -16.29 0.40 20.21
N LEU A 97 -16.92 1.48 19.75
CA LEU A 97 -17.91 1.42 18.68
C LEU A 97 -17.29 1.03 17.33
N THR A 98 -16.27 1.74 16.86
CA THR A 98 -15.66 1.45 15.54
C THR A 98 -14.95 0.10 15.52
N CYS A 99 -14.42 -0.36 16.65
CA CYS A 99 -13.77 -1.68 16.77
C CYS A 99 -14.77 -2.83 16.97
N SER A 100 -16.06 -2.52 17.17
CA SER A 100 -17.10 -3.52 17.32
C SER A 100 -17.29 -4.33 16.02
N PRO A 101 -17.38 -5.68 16.13
CA PRO A 101 -17.77 -6.54 15.01
C PRO A 101 -19.02 -6.07 14.27
N ALA A 102 -19.97 -5.49 14.98
CA ALA A 102 -21.25 -5.07 14.41
C ALA A 102 -21.15 -3.88 13.45
N VAL A 103 -20.07 -3.09 13.54
CA VAL A 103 -19.87 -1.90 12.68
C VAL A 103 -19.15 -2.25 11.38
N HIS A 104 -18.39 -3.35 11.36
CA HIS A 104 -17.59 -3.76 10.19
C HIS A 104 -16.67 -2.64 9.65
N ALA A 105 -16.13 -1.77 10.53
CA ALA A 105 -15.23 -0.68 10.13
C ALA A 105 -13.88 -1.20 9.59
N PHE A 106 -13.56 -2.46 9.89
CA PHE A 106 -12.44 -3.21 9.34
C PHE A 106 -12.76 -4.72 9.41
N LYS A 107 -11.92 -5.55 8.78
CA LYS A 107 -12.10 -7.02 8.77
C LYS A 107 -11.44 -7.72 9.96
N ASP A 108 -12.02 -8.84 10.37
CA ASP A 108 -11.68 -9.49 11.65
C ASP A 108 -10.52 -10.49 11.58
N ALA A 109 -10.28 -11.05 10.40
CA ALA A 109 -9.31 -12.12 10.19
C ALA A 109 -8.69 -12.00 8.80
N ALA A 110 -7.43 -12.39 8.67
CA ALA A 110 -6.79 -12.65 7.38
C ALA A 110 -6.99 -14.12 7.00
N GLY A 111 -7.30 -14.41 5.74
CA GLY A 111 -7.53 -15.80 5.33
C GLY A 111 -8.03 -15.99 3.90
N PRO A 112 -8.80 -17.07 3.63
CA PRO A 112 -9.29 -17.42 2.29
C PRO A 112 -10.07 -16.31 1.57
N GLY A 113 -10.76 -15.42 2.29
CA GLY A 113 -11.47 -14.28 1.71
C GLY A 113 -10.56 -13.19 1.13
N ASP A 114 -9.25 -13.27 1.37
CA ASP A 114 -8.27 -12.32 0.84
C ASP A 114 -7.60 -12.80 -0.45
N ASP A 115 -7.96 -13.99 -0.95
CA ASP A 115 -7.35 -14.57 -2.15
C ASP A 115 -7.52 -13.63 -3.34
N PRO A 116 -6.42 -13.05 -3.88
CA PRO A 116 -6.54 -12.11 -4.98
C PRO A 116 -7.06 -12.75 -6.29
N SER A 117 -7.08 -14.09 -6.40
CA SER A 117 -7.67 -14.79 -7.54
C SER A 117 -9.20 -14.65 -7.64
N GLN A 118 -9.86 -14.18 -6.59
CA GLN A 118 -11.31 -13.93 -6.57
C GLN A 118 -11.71 -12.68 -7.38
N TYR A 119 -10.75 -11.83 -7.73
CA TYR A 119 -10.99 -10.59 -8.46
C TYR A 119 -10.65 -10.75 -9.95
N ALA A 120 -11.60 -10.41 -10.81
CA ALA A 120 -11.50 -10.55 -12.27
C ALA A 120 -11.29 -9.21 -13.00
N GLU A 121 -11.04 -8.12 -12.26
CA GLU A 121 -10.84 -6.76 -12.80
C GLU A 121 -9.52 -6.15 -12.33
N GLY A 122 -9.11 -5.08 -13.00
CA GLY A 122 -7.93 -4.30 -12.64
C GLY A 122 -6.66 -5.13 -12.62
N ILE A 123 -5.75 -4.84 -11.68
CA ILE A 123 -4.43 -5.49 -11.65
C ILE A 123 -4.47 -6.95 -11.16
N ALA A 124 -5.57 -7.38 -10.56
CA ALA A 124 -5.76 -8.78 -10.16
C ALA A 124 -6.07 -9.68 -11.37
N ASN A 125 -6.66 -9.11 -12.43
CA ASN A 125 -6.87 -9.82 -13.69
C ASN A 125 -5.56 -9.98 -14.47
N VAL A 126 -4.87 -11.09 -14.25
CA VAL A 126 -3.62 -11.44 -14.94
C VAL A 126 -3.81 -11.83 -16.41
N ASN A 127 -5.05 -12.08 -16.85
CA ASN A 127 -5.36 -12.39 -18.24
C ASN A 127 -5.58 -11.12 -19.08
N ASN A 128 -5.74 -9.96 -18.45
CA ASN A 128 -5.87 -8.70 -19.16
C ASN A 128 -4.51 -8.29 -19.75
N PRO A 129 -4.38 -8.20 -21.09
CA PRO A 129 -3.10 -7.85 -21.70
C PRO A 129 -2.61 -6.44 -21.34
N ASN A 130 -3.53 -5.54 -20.93
CA ASN A 130 -3.21 -4.18 -20.50
C ASN A 130 -2.72 -4.10 -19.05
N ASN A 131 -2.80 -5.19 -18.26
CA ASN A 131 -2.29 -5.22 -16.90
C ASN A 131 -0.75 -5.17 -16.90
N PRO A 132 -0.14 -4.06 -16.43
CA PRO A 132 1.32 -3.87 -16.53
C PRO A 132 2.09 -4.77 -15.54
N PHE A 133 1.39 -5.49 -14.66
CA PHE A 133 1.96 -6.37 -13.63
C PHE A 133 1.61 -7.85 -13.83
N ARG A 134 0.91 -8.22 -14.91
CA ARG A 134 0.39 -9.59 -15.12
C ARG A 134 1.45 -10.69 -15.01
N ASP A 135 2.68 -10.38 -15.41
CA ASP A 135 3.83 -11.29 -15.46
C ASP A 135 4.73 -11.19 -14.22
N TRP A 136 4.42 -10.29 -13.28
CA TRP A 136 5.27 -10.02 -12.11
C TRP A 136 5.04 -11.01 -10.99
N ASN A 137 6.06 -11.15 -10.14
CA ASN A 137 5.87 -11.73 -8.81
C ASN A 137 4.99 -10.80 -7.98
N VAL A 138 4.21 -11.36 -7.07
CA VAL A 138 3.35 -10.58 -6.18
C VAL A 138 3.41 -11.12 -4.77
N VAL A 139 3.55 -10.21 -3.81
CA VAL A 139 3.30 -10.43 -2.39
C VAL A 139 2.15 -9.53 -1.99
N PHE A 140 1.10 -10.12 -1.44
CA PHE A 140 -0.10 -9.43 -0.97
C PHE A 140 -0.14 -9.47 0.55
N VAL A 141 0.09 -8.32 1.16
CA VAL A 141 0.10 -8.10 2.61
C VAL A 141 -1.33 -7.93 3.08
N SER A 142 -1.92 -9.02 3.60
CA SER A 142 -3.28 -8.97 4.14
C SER A 142 -3.38 -8.05 5.34
N TYR A 143 -4.53 -7.41 5.51
CA TYR A 143 -4.80 -6.45 6.57
C TYR A 143 -5.93 -6.92 7.48
N CYS A 144 -5.72 -7.02 8.80
CA CYS A 144 -6.75 -7.49 9.74
C CYS A 144 -6.61 -6.85 11.13
N THR A 145 -6.00 -5.67 11.20
CA THR A 145 -5.51 -5.08 12.46
C THR A 145 -6.12 -3.73 12.80
N GLY A 146 -6.92 -3.15 11.91
CA GLY A 146 -7.66 -1.91 12.18
C GLY A 146 -6.80 -0.66 12.39
N ASP A 147 -5.51 -0.71 12.04
CA ASP A 147 -4.46 0.25 12.36
C ASP A 147 -3.63 0.71 11.13
N ILE A 148 -4.21 0.60 9.94
CA ILE A 148 -3.62 1.06 8.66
C ILE A 148 -2.20 0.52 8.35
N HIS A 149 -1.86 -0.64 8.92
CA HIS A 149 -0.53 -1.29 8.85
C HIS A 149 0.58 -0.63 9.68
N TRP A 150 0.28 0.35 10.53
CA TRP A 150 1.29 1.08 11.31
C TRP A 150 1.36 0.67 12.79
N GLY A 151 0.31 0.03 13.30
CA GLY A 151 0.16 -0.26 14.73
C GLY A 151 1.12 -1.30 15.28
N ASP A 152 1.49 -1.09 16.54
CA ASP A 152 2.18 -2.02 17.44
C ASP A 152 1.73 -1.74 18.88
N ALA A 153 0.48 -2.09 19.17
CA ALA A 153 -0.12 -1.97 20.49
C ALA A 153 -1.24 -3.00 20.70
N THR A 154 -1.48 -3.36 21.96
CA THR A 154 -2.74 -4.00 22.38
C THR A 154 -3.53 -2.97 23.17
N VAL A 155 -4.75 -2.65 22.73
CA VAL A 155 -5.59 -1.60 23.33
C VAL A 155 -6.92 -2.19 23.77
N THR A 156 -7.35 -1.85 24.99
CA THR A 156 -8.70 -2.19 25.47
C THR A 156 -9.59 -0.97 25.38
N TYR A 157 -10.51 -0.98 24.41
CA TYR A 157 -11.48 0.09 24.21
C TYR A 157 -12.69 -0.09 25.14
N LEU A 158 -12.99 0.94 25.92
CA LEU A 158 -14.12 0.96 26.86
C LEU A 158 -15.31 1.75 26.29
N ALA A 159 -16.51 1.39 26.71
CA ALA A 159 -17.74 2.15 26.50
C ALA A 159 -18.67 1.96 27.70
N SER A 160 -19.51 2.96 27.98
CA SER A 160 -20.47 2.91 29.10
C SER A 160 -21.57 1.87 28.90
N ASN A 161 -21.93 1.58 27.65
CA ASN A 161 -23.08 0.73 27.29
C ASN A 161 -22.68 -0.51 26.46
N ALA A 162 -21.40 -0.90 26.46
CA ALA A 162 -20.92 -2.06 25.71
C ALA A 162 -19.74 -2.72 26.45
N PRO A 163 -19.53 -4.04 26.26
CA PRO A 163 -18.41 -4.74 26.88
C PRO A 163 -17.06 -4.17 26.39
N PRO A 164 -15.99 -4.19 27.24
CA PRO A 164 -14.64 -3.87 26.80
C PRO A 164 -14.21 -4.71 25.61
N LEU A 165 -13.56 -4.07 24.63
CA LEU A 165 -13.01 -4.74 23.45
C LEU A 165 -11.49 -4.62 23.46
N THR A 166 -10.79 -5.74 23.61
CA THR A 166 -9.34 -5.80 23.44
C THR A 166 -8.99 -6.02 21.98
N ILE A 167 -8.18 -5.13 21.42
CA ILE A 167 -7.77 -5.12 20.02
C ILE A 167 -6.25 -5.16 19.92
N HIS A 168 -5.74 -6.05 19.06
CA HIS A 168 -4.32 -6.18 18.73
C HIS A 168 -3.99 -5.39 17.45
N HIS A 169 -3.55 -4.15 17.60
CA HIS A 169 -3.00 -3.34 16.52
C HIS A 169 -1.58 -3.80 16.23
N ARG A 170 -1.42 -4.75 15.30
CA ARG A 170 -0.16 -5.43 14.98
C ARG A 170 0.22 -5.28 13.50
N GLY A 171 -0.33 -4.28 12.83
CA GLY A 171 -0.18 -4.06 11.40
C GLY A 171 1.29 -3.91 10.97
N ALA A 172 2.11 -3.24 11.77
CA ALA A 172 3.53 -3.08 11.47
C ALA A 172 4.31 -4.39 11.63
N GLU A 173 4.02 -5.17 12.68
CA GLU A 173 4.63 -6.48 12.88
C GLU A 173 4.23 -7.47 11.77
N ASN A 174 2.94 -7.52 11.44
CA ASN A 174 2.42 -8.33 10.34
C ASN A 174 3.12 -7.98 9.01
N SER A 175 3.24 -6.68 8.71
CA SER A 175 3.92 -6.20 7.50
C SER A 175 5.40 -6.61 7.45
N ARG A 176 6.12 -6.52 8.58
CA ARG A 176 7.54 -6.90 8.68
C ARG A 176 7.76 -8.41 8.58
N VAL A 177 6.80 -9.22 9.01
CA VAL A 177 6.83 -10.67 8.77
C VAL A 177 6.72 -10.97 7.28
N VAL A 178 5.84 -10.27 6.55
CA VAL A 178 5.70 -10.41 5.11
C VAL A 178 6.92 -9.87 4.37
N GLU A 179 7.50 -8.76 4.82
CA GLU A 179 8.77 -8.21 4.31
C GLU A 179 9.90 -9.24 4.41
N LYS A 180 10.07 -9.85 5.59
CA LYS A 180 11.04 -10.93 5.80
C LYS A 180 10.81 -12.08 4.82
N TRP A 181 9.56 -12.54 4.73
CA TRP A 181 9.22 -13.64 3.83
C TRP A 181 9.53 -13.28 2.37
N ALA A 182 9.15 -12.08 1.92
CA ALA A 182 9.41 -11.60 0.58
C ALA A 182 10.92 -11.59 0.29
N ARG A 183 11.74 -11.07 1.22
CA ARG A 183 13.21 -11.06 1.12
C ARG A 183 13.81 -12.46 0.90
N GLU A 184 13.26 -13.46 1.59
CA GLU A 184 13.77 -14.83 1.55
C GLU A 184 13.38 -15.57 0.26
N HIS A 185 12.35 -15.11 -0.45
CA HIS A 185 11.80 -15.82 -1.61
C HIS A 185 12.00 -15.07 -2.94
N PHE A 186 11.98 -13.74 -2.93
CA PHE A 186 12.19 -12.89 -4.11
C PHE A 186 13.51 -12.14 -3.98
N VAL A 187 14.60 -12.85 -4.23
CA VAL A 187 15.94 -12.31 -4.00
C VAL A 187 16.36 -11.37 -5.13
N ASN A 188 16.53 -10.09 -4.81
CA ASN A 188 17.07 -9.06 -5.72
C ASN A 188 16.25 -8.85 -7.01
N PRO A 189 14.96 -8.48 -6.91
CA PRO A 189 14.17 -8.04 -8.06
C PRO A 189 14.82 -6.85 -8.76
N GLU A 190 14.71 -6.74 -10.07
CA GLU A 190 15.20 -5.57 -10.82
C GLU A 190 14.36 -4.33 -10.51
N GLU A 191 13.05 -4.55 -10.36
CA GLU A 191 12.05 -3.51 -10.13
C GLU A 191 11.05 -3.98 -9.07
N VAL A 192 10.79 -3.10 -8.11
CA VAL A 192 9.80 -3.29 -7.05
C VAL A 192 8.72 -2.22 -7.18
N PHE A 193 7.47 -2.64 -7.34
CA PHE A 193 6.31 -1.77 -7.29
C PHE A 193 5.61 -1.96 -5.95
N VAL A 194 5.68 -0.96 -5.07
CA VAL A 194 5.00 -1.01 -3.76
C VAL A 194 3.72 -0.21 -3.87
N THR A 195 2.59 -0.85 -3.57
CA THR A 195 1.29 -0.19 -3.64
C THR A 195 0.31 -0.78 -2.63
N GLY A 196 -0.85 -0.18 -2.53
CA GLY A 196 -1.93 -0.60 -1.66
C GLY A 196 -3.07 0.38 -1.76
N SER A 197 -4.27 -0.10 -1.49
CA SER A 197 -5.50 0.68 -1.60
C SER A 197 -6.06 1.02 -0.22
N SER A 198 -6.69 2.18 -0.07
CA SER A 198 -7.36 2.58 1.17
C SER A 198 -6.39 2.57 2.36
N ALA A 199 -6.71 1.86 3.44
CA ALA A 199 -5.79 1.61 4.57
C ALA A 199 -4.40 1.10 4.13
N GLY A 200 -4.32 0.33 3.04
CA GLY A 200 -3.08 -0.20 2.48
C GLY A 200 -2.17 0.86 1.84
N ALA A 201 -2.70 2.02 1.44
CA ALA A 201 -1.89 3.11 0.91
C ALA A 201 -1.00 3.75 2.00
N TYR A 202 -1.43 3.72 3.27
CA TYR A 202 -0.58 4.10 4.40
C TYR A 202 0.51 3.05 4.67
N GLY A 203 0.14 1.76 4.62
CA GLY A 203 1.10 0.65 4.68
C GLY A 203 2.13 0.68 3.55
N THR A 204 1.75 1.18 2.36
CA THR A 204 2.61 1.33 1.19
C THR A 204 3.82 2.20 1.48
N ILE A 205 3.63 3.42 2.01
CA ILE A 205 4.73 4.36 2.21
C ILE A 205 5.63 3.94 3.38
N ALA A 206 5.05 3.45 4.49
CA ALA A 206 5.82 2.92 5.61
C ALA A 206 6.61 1.67 5.22
N GLY A 207 5.94 0.71 4.57
CA GLY A 207 6.56 -0.53 4.09
C GLY A 207 7.66 -0.28 3.05
N ALA A 208 7.45 0.65 2.12
CA ALA A 208 8.46 1.04 1.15
C ALA A 208 9.73 1.56 1.82
N ALA A 209 9.63 2.35 2.89
CA ALA A 209 10.80 2.86 3.61
C ALA A 209 11.69 1.73 4.15
N TYR A 210 11.09 0.70 4.76
CA TYR A 210 11.82 -0.46 5.29
C TYR A 210 12.39 -1.36 4.19
N LEU A 211 11.62 -1.63 3.13
CA LEU A 211 12.06 -2.39 1.97
C LEU A 211 13.29 -1.75 1.29
N LEU A 212 13.25 -0.42 1.13
CA LEU A 212 14.34 0.38 0.55
C LEU A 212 15.59 0.41 1.43
N GLN A 213 15.43 0.44 2.76
CA GLN A 213 16.55 0.57 3.68
C GLN A 213 17.46 -0.66 3.67
N ASN A 214 16.87 -1.87 3.77
CA ASN A 214 17.63 -3.07 4.14
C ASN A 214 17.31 -4.32 3.33
N VAL A 215 16.32 -4.28 2.43
CA VAL A 215 15.82 -5.49 1.75
C VAL A 215 16.26 -5.52 0.29
N TYR A 216 15.89 -4.50 -0.49
CA TYR A 216 16.09 -4.48 -1.94
C TYR A 216 16.88 -3.22 -2.37
N THR A 217 18.03 -3.01 -1.75
CA THR A 217 18.85 -1.79 -1.92
C THR A 217 19.37 -1.56 -3.35
N ALA A 218 19.47 -2.64 -4.15
CA ALA A 218 19.90 -2.58 -5.56
C ALA A 218 18.75 -2.40 -6.56
N SER A 219 17.50 -2.59 -6.14
CA SER A 219 16.33 -2.56 -7.02
C SER A 219 15.89 -1.13 -7.33
N ARG A 220 15.26 -0.92 -8.48
CA ARG A 220 14.47 0.29 -8.73
C ARG A 220 13.14 0.17 -8.00
N PHE A 221 12.67 1.26 -7.36
CA PHE A 221 11.36 1.30 -6.72
C PHE A 221 10.46 2.31 -7.40
N ASN A 222 9.19 1.91 -7.53
CA ASN A 222 8.07 2.77 -7.86
C ASN A 222 7.02 2.56 -6.77
N VAL A 223 6.66 3.60 -6.03
CA VAL A 223 5.80 3.53 -4.84
C VAL A 223 4.54 4.34 -5.08
N VAL A 224 3.37 3.71 -5.07
CA VAL A 224 2.09 4.40 -5.33
C VAL A 224 1.06 4.05 -4.28
N GLY A 225 0.61 5.03 -3.49
CA GLY A 225 -0.56 4.87 -2.63
C GLY A 225 -1.86 5.11 -3.40
N ASP A 226 -2.84 4.19 -3.31
CA ASP A 226 -4.16 4.33 -3.94
C ASP A 226 -5.23 4.67 -2.90
N ALA A 227 -5.85 5.84 -3.02
CA ALA A 227 -6.93 6.32 -2.16
C ALA A 227 -6.54 6.34 -0.66
N GLY A 228 -5.33 6.82 -0.37
CA GLY A 228 -4.74 6.95 0.96
C GLY A 228 -4.36 8.37 1.36
N THR A 229 -4.98 9.38 0.75
CA THR A 229 -4.72 10.79 1.06
C THR A 229 -5.53 11.20 2.29
N GLY A 230 -5.13 10.69 3.44
CA GLY A 230 -5.82 10.86 4.72
C GLY A 230 -5.80 12.30 5.21
N VAL A 231 -6.96 12.92 5.25
CA VAL A 231 -7.15 14.16 6.01
C VAL A 231 -7.58 13.74 7.41
N VAL A 232 -6.81 14.13 8.41
CA VAL A 232 -7.07 13.80 9.82
C VAL A 232 -7.24 15.07 10.64
N THR A 233 -8.06 15.02 11.68
CA THR A 233 -8.14 16.12 12.65
C THR A 233 -6.94 16.05 13.60
N GLN A 234 -6.49 17.19 14.14
CA GLN A 234 -5.39 17.21 15.10
C GLN A 234 -5.71 16.42 16.38
N GLU A 235 -6.99 16.44 16.80
CA GLU A 235 -7.48 15.59 17.88
C GLU A 235 -7.28 14.10 17.60
N PHE A 236 -7.56 13.66 16.36
CA PHE A 236 -7.36 12.26 15.96
C PHE A 236 -5.89 11.84 16.03
N VAL A 237 -4.96 12.73 15.62
CA VAL A 237 -3.52 12.47 15.73
C VAL A 237 -3.09 12.33 17.19
N GLY A 238 -3.48 13.29 18.03
CA GLY A 238 -3.06 13.33 19.44
C GLY A 238 -3.68 12.26 20.34
N THR A 239 -4.75 11.59 19.91
CA THR A 239 -5.47 10.59 20.74
C THR A 239 -5.42 9.19 20.14
N GLN A 240 -5.88 9.03 18.90
CA GLN A 240 -6.18 7.73 18.31
C GLN A 240 -4.98 7.11 17.58
N LEU A 241 -4.25 7.90 16.80
CA LEU A 241 -3.05 7.41 16.10
C LEU A 241 -1.97 6.96 17.08
N LEU A 242 -1.74 7.73 18.16
CA LEU A 242 -0.83 7.33 19.23
C LEU A 242 -1.33 6.10 20.02
N GLY A 243 -2.65 5.91 20.12
CA GLY A 243 -3.23 4.72 20.74
C GLY A 243 -2.82 3.41 20.06
N TRP A 244 -2.55 3.44 18.76
CA TRP A 244 -2.08 2.27 18.01
C TRP A 244 -0.57 1.97 18.21
N GLY A 245 0.19 2.82 18.90
CA GLY A 245 1.62 2.62 19.14
C GLY A 245 2.49 2.83 17.89
N ILE A 246 2.04 3.66 16.94
CA ILE A 246 2.71 3.87 15.65
C ILE A 246 4.12 4.46 15.80
N GLU A 247 4.40 5.17 16.89
CA GLU A 247 5.68 5.81 17.18
C GLU A 247 6.85 4.82 17.27
N LYS A 248 6.55 3.53 17.52
CA LYS A 248 7.53 2.44 17.57
C LYS A 248 8.05 2.05 16.19
N ASN A 249 7.27 2.33 15.15
CA ASN A 249 7.51 1.89 13.76
C ASN A 249 7.82 3.04 12.81
N LEU A 250 8.10 4.23 13.33
CA LEU A 250 8.54 5.33 12.49
C LEU A 250 9.93 5.04 11.92
N PRO A 251 10.15 5.34 10.63
CA PRO A 251 11.45 5.15 10.00
C PRO A 251 12.43 6.26 10.39
N ARG A 252 12.81 6.33 11.68
CA ARG A 252 13.63 7.41 12.27
C ARG A 252 15.04 7.56 11.70
N TRP A 253 15.50 6.63 10.86
CA TRP A 253 16.75 6.83 10.10
C TRP A 253 16.59 7.86 8.97
N ILE A 254 15.35 8.23 8.63
CA ILE A 254 15.01 9.31 7.70
C ILE A 254 14.93 10.59 8.54
N PRO A 255 15.86 11.56 8.38
CA PRO A 255 15.95 12.71 9.28
C PRO A 255 14.66 13.54 9.37
N GLY A 256 13.90 13.65 8.28
CA GLY A 256 12.61 14.37 8.26
C GLY A 256 11.49 13.69 9.06
N LEU A 257 11.71 12.46 9.55
CA LEU A 257 10.74 11.66 10.32
C LEU A 257 11.24 11.35 11.74
N ASP A 258 12.44 11.81 12.09
CA ASP A 258 12.97 11.70 13.44
C ASP A 258 12.44 12.83 14.33
N VAL A 259 11.14 12.74 14.65
CA VAL A 259 10.45 13.70 15.51
C VAL A 259 10.16 13.09 16.88
N SER A 260 10.19 13.95 17.91
CA SER A 260 9.77 13.59 19.26
C SER A 260 8.26 13.67 19.45
N ASP A 261 7.57 14.45 18.62
CA ASP A 261 6.12 14.67 18.66
C ASP A 261 5.52 14.45 17.27
N LEU A 262 4.69 13.41 17.16
CA LEU A 262 4.06 13.01 15.91
C LEU A 262 2.99 14.00 15.42
N THR A 263 2.44 14.85 16.31
CA THR A 263 1.47 15.87 15.91
C THR A 263 2.07 16.95 15.02
N GLN A 264 3.40 17.00 14.93
CA GLN A 264 4.14 17.92 14.06
C GLN A 264 4.26 17.42 12.62
N LEU A 265 3.93 16.16 12.36
CA LEU A 265 3.99 15.57 11.03
C LEU A 265 2.60 15.47 10.43
N ASP A 266 2.50 15.83 9.15
CA ASP A 266 1.36 15.47 8.32
C ASP A 266 1.73 14.42 7.26
N LEU A 267 0.74 14.05 6.44
CA LEU A 267 0.95 13.09 5.36
C LEU A 267 1.88 13.62 4.27
N ALA A 268 1.90 14.93 4.01
CA ALA A 268 2.82 15.49 3.04
C ALA A 268 4.26 15.39 3.55
N ASP A 269 4.50 15.58 4.85
CA ASP A 269 5.82 15.38 5.47
C ASP A 269 6.28 13.93 5.34
N LEU A 270 5.40 12.97 5.61
CA LEU A 270 5.70 11.55 5.47
C LEU A 270 6.15 11.22 4.04
N TRP A 271 5.35 11.59 3.05
CA TRP A 271 5.67 11.29 1.66
C TRP A 271 6.90 12.05 1.16
N ALA A 272 7.02 13.34 1.47
CA ALA A 272 8.15 14.17 1.03
C ALA A 272 9.47 13.73 1.68
N ALA A 273 9.48 13.39 2.97
CA ALA A 273 10.68 12.94 3.66
C ALA A 273 11.20 11.62 3.10
N VAL A 274 10.31 10.63 2.87
CA VAL A 274 10.72 9.35 2.27
C VAL A 274 11.17 9.54 0.82
N ALA A 275 10.42 10.31 0.02
CA ALA A 275 10.75 10.54 -1.38
C ALA A 275 12.11 11.23 -1.56
N ASN A 276 12.38 12.27 -0.77
CA ASN A 276 13.65 13.01 -0.81
C ASN A 276 14.84 12.20 -0.28
N PHE A 277 14.62 11.32 0.70
CA PHE A 277 15.67 10.43 1.21
C PHE A 277 16.08 9.37 0.18
N TYR A 278 15.16 8.99 -0.72
CA TYR A 278 15.37 7.99 -1.76
C TYR A 278 15.21 8.58 -3.19
N PRO A 279 16.09 9.51 -3.61
CA PRO A 279 15.87 10.33 -4.82
C PRO A 279 15.97 9.55 -6.14
N ARG A 280 16.56 8.35 -6.12
CA ARG A 280 16.65 7.45 -7.31
C ARG A 280 15.34 6.72 -7.62
N HIS A 281 14.37 6.77 -6.72
CA HIS A 281 13.12 6.03 -6.79
C HIS A 281 11.97 6.99 -7.08
N LYS A 282 10.85 6.48 -7.57
CA LYS A 282 9.66 7.28 -7.89
C LYS A 282 8.56 7.05 -6.88
N PHE A 283 7.86 8.11 -6.52
CA PHE A 283 6.77 8.06 -5.54
C PHE A 283 5.52 8.73 -6.11
N GLY A 284 4.36 8.27 -5.68
CA GLY A 284 3.13 8.95 -6.04
C GLY A 284 1.91 8.52 -5.25
N GLN A 285 0.84 9.28 -5.44
CA GLN A 285 -0.46 9.00 -4.85
C GLN A 285 -1.55 9.14 -5.90
N TYR A 286 -2.51 8.23 -5.84
CA TYR A 286 -3.78 8.31 -6.57
C TYR A 286 -4.91 8.60 -5.58
N THR A 287 -5.85 9.45 -5.97
CA THR A 287 -7.18 9.52 -5.36
C THR A 287 -8.20 10.02 -6.38
N THR A 288 -9.49 9.83 -6.13
CA THR A 288 -10.52 10.58 -6.85
C THR A 288 -10.77 11.91 -6.16
N ALA A 289 -11.31 12.90 -6.87
CA ALA A 289 -11.55 14.24 -6.33
C ALA A 289 -12.33 14.21 -5.01
N TYR A 290 -13.28 13.29 -4.86
CA TYR A 290 -14.18 13.26 -3.71
C TYR A 290 -14.12 11.99 -2.87
N ASP A 291 -13.31 10.99 -3.23
CA ASP A 291 -13.00 9.75 -2.47
C ASP A 291 -14.07 9.38 -1.42
N GLY A 292 -15.25 9.05 -1.94
CA GLY A 292 -16.52 9.01 -1.21
C GLY A 292 -16.97 7.61 -0.81
N GLY A 293 -18.22 7.53 -0.35
CA GLY A 293 -18.85 6.28 0.08
C GLY A 293 -18.52 5.88 1.52
N SER A 294 -19.24 4.88 2.04
CA SER A 294 -19.22 4.43 3.45
C SER A 294 -17.98 3.62 3.85
N GLY A 295 -16.81 4.07 3.41
CA GLY A 295 -15.51 3.43 3.59
C GLY A 295 -14.39 4.14 2.83
N GLY A 296 -14.71 5.20 2.09
CA GLY A 296 -13.74 6.09 1.47
C GLY A 296 -13.15 7.11 2.44
N GLN A 297 -12.23 7.92 1.94
CA GLN A 297 -11.50 8.88 2.77
C GLN A 297 -12.42 9.97 3.35
N THR A 298 -13.43 10.43 2.62
CA THR A 298 -14.38 11.42 3.16
C THR A 298 -15.24 10.87 4.28
N PHE A 299 -15.54 9.56 4.29
CA PHE A 299 -16.28 8.94 5.38
C PHE A 299 -15.46 8.93 6.67
N PHE A 300 -14.22 8.45 6.62
CA PHE A 300 -13.36 8.45 7.81
C PHE A 300 -13.09 9.85 8.32
N TYR A 301 -12.87 10.81 7.42
CA TYR A 301 -12.73 12.20 7.81
C TYR A 301 -14.02 12.76 8.44
N ASN A 302 -15.19 12.45 7.89
CA ASN A 302 -16.47 12.85 8.47
C ASN A 302 -16.67 12.23 9.87
N VAL A 303 -16.31 10.96 10.10
CA VAL A 303 -16.36 10.35 11.44
C VAL A 303 -15.52 11.16 12.44
N MET A 304 -14.32 11.61 12.04
CA MET A 304 -13.44 12.42 12.89
C MET A 304 -14.03 13.81 13.17
N VAL A 305 -14.64 14.45 12.16
CA VAL A 305 -15.23 15.80 12.27
C VAL A 305 -16.51 15.79 13.11
N GLN A 306 -17.38 14.80 12.92
CA GLN A 306 -18.67 14.72 13.62
C GLN A 306 -18.51 14.17 15.05
N GLY A 307 -17.38 13.53 15.37
CA GLY A 307 -17.09 13.01 16.70
C GLY A 307 -18.19 12.09 17.21
N ASN A 308 -18.87 12.47 18.30
CA ASN A 308 -19.91 11.65 18.93
C ASN A 308 -21.28 11.69 18.21
N ASP A 309 -21.45 12.50 17.16
CA ASP A 309 -22.70 12.54 16.37
C ASP A 309 -22.76 11.39 15.36
N ILE A 310 -22.98 10.17 15.89
CA ILE A 310 -22.99 8.92 15.12
C ILE A 310 -24.05 8.95 14.00
N ALA A 311 -25.16 9.66 14.20
CA ALA A 311 -26.22 9.78 13.19
C ALA A 311 -25.75 10.49 11.91
N ARG A 312 -24.67 11.29 12.00
CA ARG A 312 -24.07 11.99 10.87
C ARG A 312 -22.90 11.26 10.23
N TRP A 313 -22.38 10.18 10.81
CA TRP A 313 -21.20 9.49 10.28
C TRP A 313 -21.40 8.98 8.85
N LEU A 314 -22.57 8.41 8.56
CA LEU A 314 -22.91 7.89 7.22
C LEU A 314 -23.16 9.00 6.20
N GLN A 315 -23.31 10.25 6.64
CA GLN A 315 -23.50 11.42 5.78
C GLN A 315 -22.14 11.97 5.34
N TRP A 316 -21.30 11.09 4.78
CA TRP A 316 -19.91 11.39 4.41
C TRP A 316 -19.77 12.59 3.46
N TRP A 317 -20.83 12.90 2.69
CA TRP A 317 -20.92 14.06 1.81
C TRP A 317 -20.82 15.40 2.55
N LEU A 318 -21.12 15.45 3.85
CA LEU A 318 -20.98 16.66 4.67
C LEU A 318 -19.53 17.15 4.75
N SER A 319 -18.55 16.24 4.65
CA SER A 319 -17.13 16.59 4.71
C SER A 319 -16.42 16.52 3.36
N THR A 320 -17.12 16.16 2.27
CA THR A 320 -16.50 15.94 0.95
C THR A 320 -15.72 17.15 0.45
N CYS A 321 -16.28 18.37 0.54
CA CYS A 321 -15.62 19.54 -0.02
C CYS A 321 -14.42 20.03 0.82
N ASP A 322 -14.53 19.97 2.15
CA ASP A 322 -13.41 20.29 3.02
C ASP A 322 -12.29 19.24 2.88
N TRP A 323 -12.66 17.96 2.79
CA TRP A 323 -11.72 16.88 2.51
C TRP A 323 -11.03 17.08 1.15
N HIS A 324 -11.78 17.34 0.08
CA HIS A 324 -11.23 17.56 -1.27
C HIS A 324 -10.16 18.65 -1.27
N THR A 325 -10.48 19.81 -0.69
CA THR A 325 -9.55 20.95 -0.59
C THR A 325 -8.27 20.56 0.16
N LYS A 326 -8.39 19.86 1.29
CA LYS A 326 -7.25 19.45 2.12
C LYS A 326 -6.41 18.34 1.48
N ALA A 327 -7.06 17.32 0.94
CA ALA A 327 -6.39 16.21 0.25
C ALA A 327 -5.60 16.72 -0.97
N ARG A 328 -6.19 17.62 -1.75
CA ARG A 328 -5.52 18.29 -2.86
C ARG A 328 -4.31 19.10 -2.40
N ALA A 329 -4.44 19.87 -1.32
CA ALA A 329 -3.32 20.63 -0.75
C ALA A 329 -2.16 19.71 -0.31
N ILE A 330 -2.45 18.58 0.35
CA ILE A 330 -1.44 17.59 0.79
C ILE A 330 -0.61 17.10 -0.40
N VAL A 331 -1.25 16.63 -1.48
CA VAL A 331 -0.51 16.06 -2.62
C VAL A 331 0.23 17.13 -3.43
N GLN A 332 -0.31 18.35 -3.52
CA GLN A 332 0.35 19.48 -4.17
C GLN A 332 1.58 19.94 -3.38
N ASP A 333 1.47 20.04 -2.05
CA ASP A 333 2.61 20.36 -1.17
C ASP A 333 3.70 19.28 -1.25
N THR A 334 3.31 18.01 -1.21
CA THR A 334 4.26 16.89 -1.37
C THR A 334 5.03 16.99 -2.69
N ALA A 335 4.33 17.23 -3.81
CA ALA A 335 4.94 17.38 -5.13
C ALA A 335 5.83 18.62 -5.24
N ALA A 336 5.51 19.71 -4.54
CA ALA A 336 6.35 20.90 -4.49
C ALA A 336 7.65 20.65 -3.71
N ARG A 337 7.61 19.80 -2.68
CA ARG A 337 8.76 19.48 -1.82
C ARG A 337 9.62 18.30 -2.29
N ALA A 338 9.09 17.41 -3.12
CA ALA A 338 9.79 16.21 -3.59
C ALA A 338 9.78 16.07 -5.12
N PRO A 339 10.91 16.30 -5.82
CA PRO A 339 10.95 16.34 -7.29
C PRO A 339 10.69 14.98 -7.95
N ASN A 340 10.84 13.87 -7.23
CA ASN A 340 10.55 12.50 -7.65
C ASN A 340 9.16 11.99 -7.23
N PHE A 341 8.30 12.86 -6.69
CA PHE A 341 6.92 12.58 -6.37
C PHE A 341 5.96 13.13 -7.45
N ARG A 342 4.90 12.39 -7.77
CA ARG A 342 3.77 12.88 -8.58
C ARG A 342 2.44 12.45 -8.00
N TYR A 343 1.38 13.21 -8.25
CA TYR A 343 0.02 12.83 -7.86
C TYR A 343 -0.92 12.64 -9.06
N TYR A 344 -1.99 11.90 -8.83
CA TYR A 344 -3.08 11.69 -9.75
C TYR A 344 -4.40 11.90 -9.01
N ILE A 345 -5.15 12.94 -9.39
CA ILE A 345 -6.51 13.20 -8.91
C ILE A 345 -7.49 12.91 -10.05
N GLY A 346 -8.16 11.76 -10.00
CA GLY A 346 -9.19 11.36 -10.95
C GLY A 346 -10.55 12.02 -10.68
N ALA A 347 -11.44 12.03 -11.68
CA ALA A 347 -12.78 12.56 -11.52
C ALA A 347 -13.66 11.68 -10.60
N GLY A 348 -14.66 12.31 -9.98
CA GLY A 348 -15.71 11.63 -9.23
C GLY A 348 -15.35 11.27 -7.80
N SER A 349 -16.03 10.27 -7.25
CA SER A 349 -16.01 9.92 -5.81
C SER A 349 -15.70 8.46 -5.55
N ARG A 350 -15.28 7.69 -6.55
CA ARG A 350 -14.97 6.27 -6.34
C ARG A 350 -13.78 6.10 -5.39
N HIS A 351 -13.95 5.26 -4.38
CA HIS A 351 -12.87 4.87 -3.50
C HIS A 351 -12.05 3.73 -4.13
N THR A 352 -10.73 3.91 -4.20
CA THR A 352 -9.74 3.00 -4.81
C THR A 352 -9.90 2.81 -6.33
N ILE A 353 -8.80 2.42 -6.99
CA ILE A 353 -8.81 2.19 -8.44
C ILE A 353 -8.25 0.82 -8.85
N TRP A 354 -7.33 0.22 -8.08
CA TRP A 354 -6.61 -0.99 -8.52
C TRP A 354 -7.49 -2.21 -8.82
N GLY A 355 -8.63 -2.33 -8.14
CA GLY A 355 -9.61 -3.40 -8.34
C GLY A 355 -10.63 -3.12 -9.44
N SER A 356 -10.33 -2.25 -10.41
CA SER A 356 -11.26 -1.88 -11.47
C SER A 356 -10.57 -1.69 -12.81
N ASP A 357 -11.27 -2.07 -13.87
CA ASP A 357 -10.82 -1.84 -15.24
C ASP A 357 -10.80 -0.34 -15.62
N LYS A 358 -11.37 0.56 -14.79
CA LYS A 358 -11.23 2.01 -14.95
C LYS A 358 -9.76 2.45 -15.06
N ILE A 359 -8.81 1.72 -14.47
CA ILE A 359 -7.36 2.03 -14.61
C ILE A 359 -6.88 2.06 -16.06
N TYR A 360 -7.55 1.34 -16.96
CA TYR A 360 -7.13 1.22 -18.37
C TYR A 360 -7.79 2.24 -19.29
N THR A 361 -8.94 2.81 -18.91
CA THR A 361 -9.81 3.54 -19.86
C THR A 361 -10.25 4.91 -19.37
N GLU A 362 -10.20 5.20 -18.08
CA GLU A 362 -10.72 6.46 -17.54
C GLU A 362 -9.89 7.66 -18.02
N THR A 363 -10.56 8.67 -18.58
CA THR A 363 -9.95 9.91 -19.08
C THR A 363 -10.76 11.16 -18.77
N LYS A 364 -11.82 11.04 -17.96
CA LYS A 364 -12.68 12.17 -17.62
C LYS A 364 -11.90 13.28 -16.92
N GLY A 365 -12.19 14.51 -17.28
CA GLY A 365 -11.46 15.68 -16.79
C GLY A 365 -10.05 15.82 -17.37
N GLY A 366 -9.76 15.17 -18.51
CA GLY A 366 -8.51 15.39 -19.26
C GLY A 366 -7.30 14.63 -18.74
N VAL A 367 -7.46 13.79 -17.72
CA VAL A 367 -6.40 12.90 -17.23
C VAL A 367 -6.14 11.75 -18.21
N ILE A 368 -4.91 11.23 -18.24
CA ILE A 368 -4.59 10.00 -18.98
C ILE A 368 -5.01 8.76 -18.17
N PRO A 369 -5.23 7.57 -18.78
CA PRO A 369 -5.53 6.37 -18.02
C PRO A 369 -4.48 6.08 -16.95
N PHE A 370 -4.92 5.70 -15.75
CA PHE A 370 -4.03 5.50 -14.61
C PHE A 370 -2.93 4.46 -14.87
N ALA A 371 -3.25 3.36 -15.56
CA ALA A 371 -2.27 2.35 -15.96
C ALA A 371 -1.17 2.95 -16.86
N ARG A 372 -1.52 3.89 -17.74
CA ARG A 372 -0.55 4.63 -18.58
C ARG A 372 0.32 5.55 -17.71
N TRP A 373 -0.25 6.26 -16.75
CA TRP A 373 0.51 7.09 -15.82
C TRP A 373 1.53 6.28 -15.00
N VAL A 374 1.13 5.09 -14.55
CA VAL A 374 2.00 4.12 -13.86
C VAL A 374 3.10 3.59 -14.79
N GLU A 375 2.79 3.33 -16.06
CA GLU A 375 3.81 2.92 -17.03
C GLU A 375 4.83 4.03 -17.30
N GLN A 376 4.38 5.28 -17.43
CA GLN A 376 5.27 6.44 -17.55
C GLN A 376 6.21 6.58 -16.34
N MET A 377 5.69 6.40 -15.12
CA MET A 377 6.48 6.35 -13.89
C MET A 377 7.57 5.27 -13.95
N ARG A 378 7.20 4.06 -14.36
CA ARG A 378 8.07 2.88 -14.38
C ARG A 378 9.14 2.93 -15.47
N MET A 379 8.89 3.66 -16.55
CA MET A 379 9.81 3.79 -17.70
C MET A 379 10.71 5.03 -17.62
N ASP A 380 10.63 5.82 -16.55
CA ASP A 380 11.25 7.17 -16.49
C ASP A 380 10.86 8.06 -17.66
N ASP A 381 9.61 7.94 -18.13
CA ASP A 381 9.12 8.77 -19.23
C ASP A 381 9.09 10.25 -18.78
N PRO A 382 9.76 11.17 -19.49
CA PRO A 382 9.69 12.61 -19.21
C PRO A 382 8.27 13.18 -19.20
N ALA A 383 7.30 12.51 -19.82
CA ALA A 383 5.88 12.88 -19.77
C ALA A 383 5.19 12.56 -18.44
N TRP A 384 5.82 11.79 -17.54
CA TRP A 384 5.27 11.48 -16.22
C TRP A 384 5.11 12.75 -15.38
N SER A 385 3.86 13.16 -15.19
CA SER A 385 3.48 14.47 -14.67
C SER A 385 2.33 14.34 -13.67
N ASN A 386 2.09 15.40 -12.89
CA ASN A 386 0.92 15.47 -12.03
C ASN A 386 -0.35 15.46 -12.90
N GLN A 387 -1.35 14.68 -12.51
CA GLN A 387 -2.64 14.59 -13.18
C GLN A 387 -3.72 15.09 -12.24
N GLU A 388 -4.63 15.92 -12.75
CA GLU A 388 -5.74 16.47 -11.99
C GLU A 388 -6.93 16.67 -12.93
N CYS A 389 -8.10 16.15 -12.56
CA CYS A 389 -9.33 16.36 -13.31
C CYS A 389 -9.67 17.85 -13.43
N THR A 390 -9.99 18.31 -14.65
CA THR A 390 -10.59 19.64 -14.87
C THR A 390 -12.11 19.59 -14.78
N ASP A 391 -12.70 18.45 -15.18
CA ASP A 391 -14.07 18.07 -14.89
C ASP A 391 -14.03 16.92 -13.89
N CYS A 392 -14.32 17.23 -12.63
CA CYS A 392 -14.31 16.27 -11.54
C CYS A 392 -15.69 15.68 -11.24
N SER A 393 -16.72 15.93 -12.06
CA SER A 393 -18.06 15.40 -11.84
C SER A 393 -18.08 13.86 -11.78
N LEU A 394 -19.11 13.31 -11.16
CA LEU A 394 -19.24 11.87 -10.90
C LEU A 394 -19.19 11.03 -12.18
N ASN A 395 -18.54 9.88 -12.11
CA ASN A 395 -18.66 8.84 -13.12
C ASN A 395 -19.85 7.92 -12.83
N PRO A 396 -20.37 7.19 -13.84
CA PRO A 396 -21.35 6.14 -13.59
C PRO A 396 -20.87 5.15 -12.52
N GLY A 397 -21.75 4.85 -11.55
CA GLY A 397 -21.49 3.95 -10.44
C GLY A 397 -20.65 4.54 -9.30
N ASP A 398 -20.27 5.81 -9.38
CA ASP A 398 -19.57 6.46 -8.28
C ASP A 398 -20.49 6.67 -7.07
N PRO A 399 -19.97 6.54 -5.83
CA PRO A 399 -20.75 6.78 -4.62
C PRO A 399 -21.34 8.21 -4.58
N ALA A 400 -22.64 8.30 -4.34
CA ALA A 400 -23.34 9.57 -4.16
C ALA A 400 -24.52 9.38 -3.21
N PRO A 401 -24.97 10.43 -2.50
CA PRO A 401 -26.22 10.38 -1.76
C PRO A 401 -27.40 10.11 -2.70
N SER A 402 -28.37 9.32 -2.23
CA SER A 402 -29.61 9.02 -2.94
C SER A 402 -30.81 9.25 -2.01
N PRO A 403 -31.66 10.28 -2.27
CA PRO A 403 -31.59 11.22 -3.39
C PRO A 403 -30.34 12.16 -3.31
N PRO A 404 -29.93 12.78 -4.44
CA PRO A 404 -28.85 13.75 -4.44
C PRO A 404 -29.10 14.89 -3.46
N VAL A 405 -28.09 15.24 -2.66
CA VAL A 405 -28.09 16.38 -1.74
C VAL A 405 -26.76 17.12 -1.84
N PRO A 406 -26.72 18.44 -1.56
CA PRO A 406 -25.48 19.20 -1.57
C PRO A 406 -24.36 18.52 -0.77
N PRO A 407 -23.12 18.50 -1.29
CA PRO A 407 -22.66 19.19 -2.50
C PRO A 407 -22.96 18.44 -3.82
N PHE A 408 -23.58 17.26 -3.78
CA PHE A 408 -23.85 16.42 -4.95
C PHE A 408 -25.16 16.82 -5.66
N ASN A 409 -25.05 17.23 -6.92
CA ASN A 409 -26.18 17.68 -7.73
C ASN A 409 -26.80 16.52 -8.55
N ALA A 410 -28.04 16.71 -8.99
CA ALA A 410 -28.77 15.69 -9.75
C ALA A 410 -28.18 15.38 -11.13
N ASP A 411 -27.38 16.29 -11.69
CA ASP A 411 -26.66 16.11 -12.96
C ASP A 411 -25.29 15.42 -12.80
N GLY A 412 -24.93 15.00 -11.56
CA GLY A 412 -23.65 14.37 -11.23
C GLY A 412 -22.52 15.36 -10.99
N THR A 413 -22.74 16.67 -11.13
CA THR A 413 -21.76 17.68 -10.70
C THR A 413 -21.68 17.77 -9.18
N VAL A 414 -20.55 18.25 -8.66
CA VAL A 414 -20.34 18.45 -7.23
C VAL A 414 -19.94 19.90 -7.00
N SER A 415 -20.78 20.64 -6.27
CA SER A 415 -20.60 22.07 -5.99
C SER A 415 -19.87 22.25 -4.66
N CYS A 416 -18.55 22.33 -4.71
CA CYS A 416 -17.76 22.74 -3.56
C CYS A 416 -17.56 24.27 -3.54
N PRO A 417 -17.74 24.92 -2.38
CA PRO A 417 -17.63 26.37 -2.24
C PRO A 417 -16.21 26.90 -2.43
#